data_AF-A0A524C738-F1
#
_entry.id   AF-A0A524C738-F1
#
_cell.length_a   1.000
_cell.length_b   1.000
_cell.length_c   1.000
_cell.angle_alpha   90.00
_cell.angle_beta   90.00
_cell.angle_gamma   90.00
#
_symmetry.space_group_name_H-M   'P 1'
#
loop_
_entity.id
_entity.type
_entity.pdbx_description
1 polymer ?
#
loop_
_entity_poly.entity_id
_entity_poly.type
_entity_poly.pdbx_seq_one_letter_code
_entity_poly.pdbx_strand_id
1 'polypeptide(L)' 'MPYIQKFYFFRCYHCGAWHYSNKKIKTKKCLKCNRSFQFKNSAKFSKNCLYSTAIKIIKELKAQKQKENIVHFLKYKN' A
#
# COMPACT_ATOMS: atom_id res chain seq x y z
N MET A 1 17.38 -17.45 -12.74
CA MET A 1 17.80 -16.67 -11.56
C MET A 1 16.65 -15.78 -11.10
N PRO A 2 16.21 -15.84 -9.83
CA PRO A 2 15.14 -14.98 -9.36
C PRO A 2 15.67 -13.55 -9.23
N TYR A 3 15.19 -12.65 -10.11
CA TYR A 3 15.65 -11.26 -10.16
C TYR A 3 15.13 -10.47 -8.96
N ILE A 4 16.05 -9.97 -8.14
CA ILE A 4 15.75 -9.03 -7.07
C ILE A 4 15.45 -7.67 -7.70
N GLN A 5 14.29 -7.11 -7.38
CA GLN A 5 13.87 -5.78 -7.85
C GLN A 5 13.46 -4.91 -6.67
N LYS A 6 13.57 -3.59 -6.84
CA LYS A 6 13.10 -2.61 -5.86
C LYS A 6 11.58 -2.45 -5.97
N PHE A 7 10.87 -2.80 -4.92
CA PHE A 7 9.42 -2.56 -4.80
C PHE A 7 9.15 -1.41 -3.85
N TYR A 8 8.18 -0.58 -4.22
CA TYR A 8 7.61 0.48 -3.39
C TYR A 8 6.25 0.02 -2.88
N PHE A 9 6.05 0.05 -1.58
CA PHE A 9 4.80 -0.24 -0.90
C PHE A 9 4.25 1.05 -0.32
N PHE A 10 2.96 1.31 -0.49
CA PHE A 10 2.38 2.61 -0.17
C PHE A 10 0.88 2.54 0.08
N ARG A 11 0.37 3.45 0.91
CA ARG A 11 -1.06 3.57 1.23
C ARG A 11 -1.72 4.68 0.43
N CYS A 12 -2.92 4.42 -0.08
CA CYS A 12 -3.80 5.48 -0.53
C CYS A 12 -4.15 6.38 0.67
N TYR A 13 -3.86 7.67 0.62
CA TYR A 13 -4.18 8.59 1.74
C TYR A 13 -5.67 8.90 1.88
N HIS A 14 -6.51 8.55 0.88
CA HIS A 14 -7.97 8.71 0.97
C HIS A 14 -8.67 7.59 1.74
N CYS A 15 -8.24 6.33 1.54
CA CYS A 15 -8.91 5.16 2.12
C CYS A 15 -7.99 4.21 2.89
N GLY A 16 -6.70 4.55 2.98
CA GLY A 16 -5.64 3.77 3.62
C GLY A 16 -5.35 2.42 2.95
N ALA A 17 -5.84 2.15 1.74
CA ALA A 17 -5.62 0.88 1.05
C ALA A 17 -4.14 0.72 0.67
N TRP A 18 -3.59 -0.46 0.92
CA TRP A 18 -2.21 -0.78 0.58
C TRP A 18 -2.07 -1.17 -0.90
N HIS A 19 -1.03 -0.62 -1.53
CA HIS A 19 -0.63 -0.88 -2.90
C HIS A 19 0.88 -1.10 -2.98
N TYR A 20 1.33 -1.73 -4.07
CA TYR A 20 2.75 -1.82 -4.40
C TYR A 20 3.01 -1.51 -5.88
N SER A 21 4.26 -1.22 -6.21
CA SER A 21 4.76 -1.08 -7.59
C SER A 21 6.28 -1.25 -7.62
N ASN A 22 6.82 -1.88 -8.66
CA ASN A 22 8.25 -1.89 -8.96
C ASN A 22 8.67 -0.74 -9.90
N LYS A 23 7.72 0.09 -10.33
CA LYS A 23 7.97 1.25 -11.19
C LYS A 23 7.95 2.53 -10.37
N LYS A 24 8.74 3.52 -10.79
CA LYS A 24 8.68 4.87 -10.25
C LYS A 24 7.37 5.52 -10.72
N ILE A 25 6.47 5.81 -9.80
CA ILE A 25 5.16 6.40 -10.09
C ILE A 25 5.02 7.78 -9.43
N LYS A 26 4.37 8.72 -10.13
CA LYS A 26 4.02 10.05 -9.58
C LYS A 26 2.61 10.04 -9.00
N THR A 27 1.68 9.39 -9.69
CA THR A 27 0.26 9.30 -9.35
C THR A 27 -0.23 7.86 -9.48
N LYS A 28 -1.27 7.49 -8.71
CA LYS A 28 -1.96 6.21 -8.86
C LYS A 28 -3.45 6.38 -8.59
N LYS A 29 -4.28 5.68 -9.37
CA LYS A 29 -5.71 5.53 -9.08
C LYS A 29 -5.91 4.40 -8.09
N CYS A 30 -6.54 4.68 -6.95
CA CYS A 30 -6.93 3.65 -6.00
C CYS A 30 -8.19 2.96 -6.49
N LEU A 31 -8.13 1.66 -6.76
CA LEU A 31 -9.31 0.88 -7.17
C LEU A 31 -10.35 0.72 -6.06
N LYS A 32 -9.97 0.90 -4.79
CA LYS A 32 -10.90 0.74 -3.65
C LYS A 32 -11.82 1.95 -3.47
N CYS A 33 -11.28 3.17 -3.52
CA CYS A 33 -12.07 4.40 -3.37
C CYS A 33 -12.29 5.15 -4.69
N ASN A 34 -11.83 4.59 -5.80
CA ASN A 34 -11.87 5.16 -7.16
C ASN A 34 -11.21 6.54 -7.32
N ARG A 35 -10.50 7.04 -6.30
CA ARG A 35 -9.81 8.34 -6.31
C ARG A 35 -8.36 8.21 -6.77
N SER A 36 -7.91 9.19 -7.53
CA SER A 36 -6.49 9.37 -7.86
C SER A 36 -5.75 10.05 -6.73
N PHE A 37 -4.50 9.64 -6.52
CA PHE A 37 -3.68 10.16 -5.43
C PHE A 37 -2.21 10.26 -5.82
N GLN A 38 -1.52 11.27 -5.27
CA GLN A 38 -0.09 11.49 -5.53
C GLN A 38 0.76 10.58 -4.66
N PHE A 39 1.72 9.88 -5.27
CA PHE A 39 2.64 8.98 -4.58
C PHE A 39 3.59 9.72 -3.61
N LYS A 40 3.85 11.02 -3.83
CA LYS A 40 4.63 11.83 -2.88
C LYS A 40 3.95 11.98 -1.52
N ASN A 41 2.61 12.05 -1.50
CA ASN A 41 1.83 12.30 -0.28
C ASN A 41 1.39 11.00 0.42
N SER A 42 1.63 9.83 -0.18
CA SER A 42 1.30 8.55 0.44
C SER A 42 2.37 8.10 1.44
N ALA A 43 1.95 7.62 2.61
CA ALA A 43 2.81 6.84 3.50
C ALA A 43 3.34 5.62 2.73
N LYS A 44 4.68 5.46 2.71
CA LYS A 44 5.35 4.50 1.83
C LYS A 44 6.69 4.04 2.37
N PHE A 45 7.12 2.88 1.91
CA PHE A 45 8.47 2.36 2.10
C PHE A 45 8.92 1.58 0.85
N SER A 46 10.21 1.27 0.75
CA SER A 46 10.74 0.47 -0.35
C SER A 46 11.57 -0.71 0.15
N LYS A 47 11.53 -1.83 -0.57
CA LYS A 47 12.31 -3.03 -0.26
C LYS A 47 12.80 -3.70 -1.54
N ASN A 48 14.07 -4.07 -1.57
CA ASN A 48 14.64 -4.92 -2.62
C ASN A 48 14.28 -6.36 -2.30
N CYS A 49 13.47 -7.00 -3.14
CA CYS A 49 13.03 -8.37 -2.92
C CYS A 49 12.59 -9.03 -4.23
N LEU A 50 12.30 -10.33 -4.17
CA LEU A 50 11.68 -11.07 -5.27
C LEU A 50 10.21 -10.69 -5.41
N TYR A 51 9.66 -10.86 -6.62
CA TYR A 51 8.24 -10.61 -6.89
C TYR A 51 7.32 -11.43 -5.97
N SER A 52 7.66 -12.69 -5.71
CA SER A 52 6.95 -13.57 -4.79
C SER A 52 6.95 -13.02 -3.35
N THR A 53 8.08 -12.51 -2.88
CA THR A 53 8.20 -11.85 -1.57
C THR A 53 7.38 -10.57 -1.52
N ALA A 54 7.37 -9.77 -2.58
CA ALA A 54 6.55 -8.56 -2.64
C ALA A 54 5.05 -8.86 -2.53
N ILE A 55 4.58 -9.96 -3.15
CA ILE A 55 3.20 -10.45 -3.00
C ILE A 55 2.90 -10.86 -1.55
N LYS A 56 3.83 -11.54 -0.87
CA LYS A 56 3.65 -11.92 0.54
C LYS A 56 3.52 -10.68 1.43
N ILE A 57 4.42 -9.71 1.28
CA ILE A 57 4.41 -8.46 2.05
C ILE A 57 3.09 -7.70 1.86
N ILE A 58 2.61 -7.53 0.63
CA ILE A 58 1.36 -6.78 0.42
C ILE A 58 0.14 -7.52 0.99
N LYS A 59 0.13 -8.85 0.98
CA LYS A 59 -0.93 -9.65 1.60
C LYS A 59 -0.92 -9.47 3.13
N GLU A 60 0.25 -9.54 3.75
CA GLU A 60 0.41 -9.30 5.20
C GLU A 60 -0.04 -7.90 5.61
N LEU A 61 0.37 -6.86 4.88
CA LEU A 61 -0.04 -5.47 5.14
C LEU A 61 -1.55 -5.28 5.02
N LYS A 62 -2.19 -5.95 4.06
CA LYS A 62 -3.65 -5.91 3.90
C LYS A 62 -4.35 -6.66 5.04
N ALA A 63 -3.82 -7.80 5.48
CA ALA A 63 -4.35 -8.59 6.58
C ALA A 63 -4.19 -7.88 7.93
N GLN A 64 -3.05 -7.24 8.19
CA GLN A 64 -2.84 -6.42 9.38
C GLN A 64 -3.86 -5.28 9.47
N LYS A 65 -4.15 -4.61 8.35
CA LYS A 65 -5.20 -3.58 8.33
C LYS A 65 -6.59 -4.14 8.68
N GLN A 66 -6.91 -5.38 8.30
CA GLN A 66 -8.16 -6.01 8.73
C GLN A 66 -8.18 -6.25 10.25
N LYS A 67 -7.03 -6.57 10.85
CA LYS A 67 -6.89 -6.71 12.31
C LYS A 67 -6.96 -5.36 13.05
N GLU A 68 -6.40 -4.30 12.48
CA GLU A 68 -6.48 -2.92 13.03
C GLU A 68 -7.91 -2.33 12.93
N ASN A 69 -8.74 -2.83 12.01
CA ASN A 69 -10.08 -2.32 11.74
C ASN A 69 -11.13 -2.67 12.82
N ILE A 70 -10.75 -3.30 13.93
CA ILE A 70 -11.68 -3.54 15.06
C ILE A 70 -11.66 -2.39 16.07
N VAL A 71 -10.59 -1.56 16.13
CA VAL A 71 -10.40 -0.68 17.30
C VAL A 71 -10.38 0.82 16.98
N HIS A 72 -10.11 1.25 15.74
CA HIS A 72 -9.75 2.67 15.50
C HIS A 72 -10.57 3.48 14.49
N PHE A 73 -11.72 2.98 14.02
CA PHE A 73 -12.58 3.73 13.07
C PHE A 73 -13.81 4.42 13.70
N LEU A 74 -13.86 4.59 15.02
CA LEU A 74 -14.92 5.35 15.75
C LEU A 74 -14.44 6.71 16.30
N LYS A 75 -13.51 7.40 15.64
CA LYS A 75 -13.03 8.73 16.10
C LYS A 75 -13.01 9.85 15.05
N TYR A 76 -13.89 9.77 14.04
CA TYR A 76 -14.16 10.91 13.15
C TYR A 76 -15.66 11.09 12.85
N LYS A 77 -16.48 10.92 13.88
CA LYS A 77 -17.79 11.56 14.01
C LYS A 77 -17.85 12.17 15.41
N ASN A 78 -17.41 13.42 15.52
CA ASN A 78 -17.99 14.46 16.36
C ASN A 78 -17.61 15.79 15.73
#